data_AF-A0A936LVL9-F1
#
_entry.id   AF-A0A936LVL9-F1
#
_cell.length_a   1.000
_cell.length_b   1.000
_cell.length_c   1.000
_cell.angle_alpha   90.00
_cell.angle_beta   90.00
_cell.angle_gamma   90.00
#
_symmetry.space_group_name_H-M   'P 1'
#
loop_
_entity.id
_entity.type
_entity.pdbx_description
1 polymer ?
#
loop_
_entity_poly.entity_id
_entity_poly.type
_entity_poly.pdbx_seq_one_letter_code
_entity_poly.pdbx_strand_id
1 'polypeptide(L)' 'MTRRLFLSISPALALSQDRVPVPVGAPAPDFTVTTGSGASWRLSEQRGNALVLVFYRGYW' A
#
# COMPACT_ATOMS: atom_id res chain seq x y z
N MET A 1 11.74 8.53 -50.02
CA MET A 1 10.63 8.44 -49.05
C MET A 1 11.19 7.91 -47.73
N THR A 2 11.43 8.78 -46.76
CA THR A 2 12.19 8.48 -45.53
C THR A 2 11.24 8.11 -44.39
N ARG A 3 11.13 6.83 -44.05
CA ARG A 3 10.40 6.35 -42.87
C ARG A 3 11.24 6.59 -41.62
N ARG A 4 10.88 7.60 -40.82
CA ARG A 4 11.41 7.80 -39.46
C ARG A 4 10.87 6.69 -38.55
N LEU A 5 11.76 5.82 -38.07
CA LEU A 5 11.46 4.89 -36.99
C LEU A 5 11.19 5.70 -35.71
N PHE A 6 9.96 5.64 -35.20
CA PHE A 6 9.64 6.10 -33.86
C PHE A 6 10.04 4.99 -32.88
N LEU A 7 11.10 5.22 -32.11
CA LEU A 7 11.47 4.39 -30.97
C LEU A 7 10.42 4.60 -29.87
N SER A 8 9.51 3.64 -29.69
CA SER A 8 8.58 3.63 -28.55
C SER A 8 9.36 3.24 -27.29
N ILE A 9 9.72 4.22 -26.46
CA ILE A 9 10.22 3.96 -25.11
C ILE A 9 8.99 3.60 -24.27
N SER A 10 8.75 2.31 -24.10
CA SER A 10 7.82 1.83 -23.07
C SER A 10 8.46 2.12 -21.71
N PRO A 11 7.84 2.89 -20.79
CA PRO A 11 8.34 2.97 -19.43
C PRO A 11 7.99 1.66 -18.72
N ALA A 12 8.83 0.64 -18.90
CA ALA A 12 8.88 -0.47 -17.97
C ALA A 12 9.52 0.05 -16.67
N LEU A 13 8.81 -0.14 -15.55
CA LEU A 13 9.19 0.18 -14.18
C LEU A 13 9.19 1.66 -13.76
N ALA A 14 8.06 2.10 -13.22
CA ALA A 14 8.06 3.03 -12.09
C ALA A 14 7.18 2.45 -10.96
N LEU A 15 7.59 1.33 -10.39
CA LEU A 15 7.12 0.89 -9.07
C LEU A 15 8.14 1.31 -8.01
N SER A 16 8.45 2.59 -7.91
CA SER A 16 9.02 3.12 -6.67
C SER A 16 7.84 3.56 -5.80
N GLN A 17 7.19 2.59 -5.16
CA GLN A 17 6.52 2.91 -3.92
C GLN A 17 7.66 3.12 -2.92
N ASP A 18 7.95 4.37 -2.56
CA ASP A 18 8.82 4.67 -1.43
C ASP A 18 8.17 4.03 -0.19
N ARG A 19 8.56 2.79 0.09
CA ARG A 19 8.16 2.08 1.29
C ARG A 19 9.00 2.65 2.41
N VAL A 20 8.56 3.78 2.95
CA VAL A 20 9.20 4.38 4.12
C VAL A 20 8.86 3.50 5.32
N PRO A 21 9.85 2.88 6.00
CA PRO A 21 9.60 2.15 7.23
C PRO A 21 9.01 3.10 8.27
N VAL A 22 8.00 2.65 9.02
CA VAL A 22 7.43 3.43 10.12
C VAL A 22 8.37 3.32 11.33
N PRO A 23 9.00 4.41 11.81
CA PRO A 23 9.88 4.37 12.97
C PRO A 23 9.12 4.07 14.26
N VAL A 24 9.79 3.48 15.25
CA VAL A 24 9.22 3.30 16.60
C VAL A 24 8.89 4.67 17.21
N GLY A 25 7.70 4.78 17.81
CA GLY A 25 7.20 6.01 18.42
C GLY A 25 6.56 6.99 17.44
N ALA A 26 6.68 6.77 16.13
CA ALA A 26 5.92 7.54 15.15
C ALA A 26 4.42 7.21 15.26
N PRO A 27 3.52 8.18 15.00
CA PRO A 27 2.09 7.89 14.89
C PRO A 27 1.84 6.81 13.82
N ALA A 28 1.02 5.82 14.17
CA ALA A 28 0.61 4.81 13.20
C ALA A 28 -0.15 5.46 12.04
N PRO A 29 0.17 5.14 10.77
CA PRO A 29 -0.59 5.61 9.62
C PRO A 29 -2.04 5.13 9.70
N ASP A 30 -2.99 6.01 9.42
CA ASP A 30 -4.39 5.61 9.37
C ASP A 30 -4.68 4.88 8.07
N PHE A 31 -5.52 3.85 8.15
CA PHE A 31 -5.94 3.06 7.00
C PHE A 31 -7.31 2.44 7.25
N THR A 32 -7.99 2.12 6.14
CA THR A 32 -9.27 1.40 6.14
C THR A 32 -9.10 0.07 5.42
N VAL A 33 -9.63 -1.00 6.00
CA VAL A 33 -9.69 -2.32 5.38
C VAL A 33 -11.11 -2.85 5.34
N THR A 34 -11.37 -3.70 4.36
CA THR A 34 -12.57 -4.54 4.35
C THR A 34 -12.28 -5.81 5.15
N THR A 35 -13.12 -6.08 6.13
CA THR A 35 -13.04 -7.29 6.97
C THR A 35 -13.56 -8.52 6.23
N GLY A 36 -13.34 -9.71 6.79
CA GLY A 36 -13.85 -10.96 6.22
C GLY A 36 -15.39 -11.03 6.12
N SER A 37 -16.12 -10.26 6.92
CA SER A 37 -17.59 -10.15 6.81
C SER A 37 -18.06 -9.10 5.80
N GLY A 38 -17.13 -8.41 5.13
CA GLY A 38 -17.43 -7.31 4.21
C GLY A 38 -17.61 -5.94 4.87
N ALA A 39 -17.57 -5.86 6.20
CA ALA A 39 -17.65 -4.59 6.92
C ALA A 39 -16.38 -3.75 6.73
N SER A 40 -16.54 -2.42 6.75
CA SER A 40 -15.42 -1.47 6.78
C SER A 40 -14.85 -1.37 8.20
N TRP A 41 -13.53 -1.37 8.32
CA TRP A 41 -12.82 -1.17 9.58
C TRP A 41 -11.71 -0.14 9.39
N ARG A 42 -11.60 0.85 10.28
CA ARG A 42 -10.60 1.93 10.20
C ARG A 42 -9.74 1.99 11.46
N LEU A 43 -8.42 2.11 11.29
CA LEU A 43 -7.48 2.12 12.42
C LEU A 43 -7.77 3.25 13.42
N SER A 44 -8.06 4.46 12.93
CA SER A 44 -8.31 5.62 13.81
C SER A 44 -9.48 5.45 14.76
N GLU A 45 -10.43 4.57 14.44
CA GLU A 45 -11.60 4.29 15.29
C GLU A 45 -11.25 3.40 16.49
N GLN A 46 -10.06 2.79 16.48
CA GLN A 46 -9.58 1.89 17.52
C GLN A 46 -8.59 2.54 18.49
N ARG A 47 -8.46 3.87 18.46
CA ARG A 47 -7.56 4.62 19.37
C ARG A 47 -7.86 4.29 20.83
N GLY A 48 -6.81 4.25 21.64
CA GLY A 48 -6.87 3.87 23.06
C GLY A 48 -6.66 2.37 23.29
N ASN A 49 -6.73 1.53 22.25
CA ASN A 49 -6.43 0.11 22.34
C ASN A 49 -4.98 -0.19 21.89
N ALA A 50 -4.34 -1.15 22.55
CA ALA A 50 -3.10 -1.74 22.08
C ALA A 50 -3.42 -2.78 20.98
N LEU A 51 -2.82 -2.61 19.80
CA LEU A 51 -3.10 -3.45 18.62
C LEU A 51 -1.81 -4.05 18.07
N VAL A 52 -1.92 -5.26 17.51
CA VAL A 52 -0.85 -5.91 16.74
C VAL A 52 -1.33 -6.08 15.31
N LEU A 53 -0.57 -5.55 14.35
CA LEU A 53 -0.83 -5.72 12.93
C LEU A 53 0.00 -6.88 12.39
N VAL A 54 -0.67 -7.89 11.85
CA VAL A 54 -0.02 -9.03 11.21
C VAL A 54 -0.32 -9.01 9.72
N PHE A 55 0.73 -8.84 8.92
CA PHE A 55 0.63 -8.86 7.46
C PHE A 55 0.90 -10.26 6.93
N TYR A 56 -0.15 -10.93 6.45
CA TYR A 56 -0.03 -12.22 5.78
C TYR A 56 0.14 -12.04 4.27
N ARG A 57 1.02 -12.83 3.64
CA ARG A 57 1.00 -13.02 2.19
C ARG A 57 -0.08 -14.08 1.90
N GLY A 58 -1.06 -13.75 1.06
CA GLY A 58 -2.35 -14.46 0.98
C GLY A 58 -2.27 -15.99 0.84
N TYR A 59 -3.13 -16.71 1.55
CA TYR A 59 -4.42 -17.31 1.17
C TYR A 59 -5.16 -17.60 2.49
N TRP A 60 -6.46 -17.34 2.58
CA TRP A 60 -7.33 -17.75 3.70
C TRP A 60 -8.67 -18.27 3.17
#